data_AF-A0A699TLB0-F1
#
_entry.id   AF-A0A699TLB0-F1
#
_cell.length_a   1.000
_cell.length_b   1.000
_cell.length_c   1.000
_cell.angle_alpha   90.00
_cell.angle_beta   90.00
_cell.angle_gamma   90.00
#
_symmetry.space_group_name_H-M   'P 1'
#
loop_
_entity.id
_entity.type
_entity.pdbx_description
1 polymer ?
#
loop_
_entity_poly.entity_id
_entity_poly.type
_entity_poly.pdbx_seq_one_letter_code
_entity_poly.pdbx_strand_id
1 'polypeptide(L)'
;MESYDPVGTPMEIKDKLDLNQNGIPVDATKYHSMIGALMYLTSSRPYIVHATCLCARYQAKPTEKHLEEVKRIFCYLRGTVNTGLWCTNDSGFELTGFSDADYAGCKDTFKSTSCEA
;
A
#
# COMPACT_ATOMS: atom_id res chain seq x y z
N MET A 1 1.39 11.68 18.28
CA MET A 1 1.16 11.10 16.94
C MET A 1 -0.02 11.84 16.38
N GLU A 2 0.18 12.71 15.39
CA GLU A 2 -0.89 13.58 14.91
C GLU A 2 -2.06 12.75 14.38
N SER A 3 -3.27 13.19 14.73
CA SER A 3 -4.52 12.51 14.41
C SER A 3 -4.87 12.75 12.94
N TYR A 4 -4.46 11.83 12.07
CA TYR A 4 -4.94 11.79 10.69
C TYR A 4 -6.30 11.11 10.59
N ASP A 5 -7.20 11.68 9.78
CA ASP A 5 -8.53 11.13 9.51
C ASP A 5 -8.46 9.76 8.82
N PRO A 6 -9.44 8.86 9.05
CA PRO A 6 -9.49 7.56 8.40
C PRO A 6 -9.61 7.73 6.88
N VAL A 7 -8.61 7.21 6.15
CA VAL A 7 -8.57 7.25 4.68
C VAL A 7 -9.24 6.01 4.12
N GLY A 8 -10.03 6.14 3.06
CA GLY A 8 -10.76 5.02 2.43
C GLY A 8 -9.93 4.17 1.45
N THR A 9 -8.80 4.68 0.98
CA THR A 9 -7.89 3.97 0.07
C THR A 9 -6.46 3.92 0.63
N PRO A 10 -5.74 2.79 0.46
CA PRO A 10 -4.38 2.65 0.95
C PRO A 10 -3.38 3.55 0.22
N MET A 11 -3.70 4.01 -0.99
CA MET A 11 -2.79 4.79 -1.84
C MET A 11 -3.57 5.68 -2.81
N GLU A 12 -2.98 6.79 -3.24
CA GLU A 12 -3.54 7.63 -4.30
C GLU A 12 -3.19 7.11 -5.71
N ILE A 13 -4.08 7.32 -6.69
CA ILE A 13 -3.91 6.82 -8.07
C ILE A 13 -2.73 7.55 -8.75
N LYS A 14 -1.61 6.83 -8.83
CA LYS A 14 -0.43 6.84 -9.74
C LYS A 14 0.24 8.12 -10.26
N ASP A 15 -0.30 9.34 -10.16
CA ASP A 15 0.32 10.48 -10.85
C ASP A 15 1.35 11.29 -10.02
N LYS A 16 1.58 10.98 -8.74
CA LYS A 16 2.35 11.89 -7.85
C LYS A 16 3.63 11.35 -7.21
N LEU A 17 3.87 10.05 -7.23
CA LEU A 17 5.02 9.47 -6.52
C LEU A 17 6.35 9.65 -7.25
N ASP A 18 6.32 9.66 -8.58
CA ASP A 18 7.54 9.51 -9.38
C ASP A 18 8.30 10.83 -9.67
N LEU A 19 7.71 11.98 -9.33
CA LEU A 19 8.16 13.27 -9.86
C LEU A 19 9.10 14.09 -8.95
N ASN A 20 9.51 13.59 -7.78
CA ASN A 20 10.30 14.42 -6.84
C ASN A 20 11.62 13.77 -6.39
N GLN A 21 12.58 13.69 -7.31
CA GLN A 21 13.98 13.41 -6.96
C GLN A 21 14.61 14.50 -6.04
N ASN A 22 13.92 15.63 -5.87
CA ASN A 22 14.32 16.83 -5.10
C ASN A 22 13.57 17.00 -3.76
N GLY A 23 12.80 16.01 -3.29
CA GLY A 23 12.11 16.10 -2.00
C GLY A 23 13.07 16.14 -0.80
N ILE A 24 12.60 16.68 0.33
CA ILE A 24 13.36 16.66 1.59
C ILE A 24 13.63 15.21 1.98
N PRO A 25 14.90 14.81 2.17
CA PRO A 25 15.24 13.45 2.54
C PRO A 25 14.74 13.14 3.96
N VAL A 26 14.24 11.92 4.15
CA VAL A 26 13.80 11.40 5.44
C VAL A 26 14.83 10.42 5.98
N ASP A 27 14.89 10.25 7.30
CA ASP A 27 15.69 9.18 7.93
C ASP A 27 15.31 7.80 7.35
N ALA A 28 16.26 7.23 6.62
CA ALA A 28 16.11 5.95 5.95
C ALA A 28 15.82 4.84 6.97
N THR A 29 16.43 4.86 8.15
CA THR A 29 16.27 3.80 9.16
C THR A 29 14.82 3.68 9.61
N LYS A 30 14.20 4.82 9.92
CA LYS A 30 12.79 4.91 10.28
C LYS A 30 11.87 4.47 9.14
N TYR A 31 12.18 4.92 7.92
CA TYR A 31 11.40 4.52 6.74
C TYR A 31 11.49 3.00 6.48
N HIS A 32 12.69 2.43 6.56
CA HIS A 32 12.94 0.99 6.44
C HIS A 32 12.12 0.19 7.46
N SER A 33 12.11 0.62 8.72
CA SER A 33 11.33 -0.03 9.79
C SER A 33 9.83 -0.01 9.51
N MET A 34 9.30 1.11 9.02
CA MET A 34 7.89 1.24 8.64
C MET A 34 7.51 0.31 7.48
N ILE A 35 8.35 0.26 6.43
CA ILE A 35 8.14 -0.65 5.29
C ILE A 35 8.21 -2.11 5.74
N GLY A 36 9.14 -2.46 6.63
CA GLY A 36 9.23 -3.82 7.19
C GLY A 36 7.97 -4.23 7.94
N ALA A 37 7.41 -3.32 8.75
CA ALA A 37 6.16 -3.57 9.45
C ALA A 37 4.97 -3.76 8.48
N LEU A 38 4.88 -2.94 7.42
CA LEU A 38 3.85 -3.12 6.39
C LEU A 38 4.04 -4.44 5.64
N MET A 39 5.28 -4.82 5.32
CA MET A 39 5.60 -6.07 4.65
C MET A 39 5.14 -7.27 5.48
N TYR A 40 5.33 -7.24 6.80
CA TYR A 40 4.84 -8.27 7.70
C TYR A 40 3.30 -8.39 7.67
N LEU A 41 2.59 -7.26 7.60
CA LEU A 41 1.13 -7.25 7.54
C LEU A 41 0.57 -7.78 6.21
N THR A 42 1.33 -7.70 5.12
CA THR A 42 0.87 -8.17 3.79
C THR A 42 0.44 -9.64 3.78
N SER A 43 1.05 -10.49 4.61
CA SER A 43 0.68 -11.91 4.74
C SER A 43 -0.75 -12.12 5.25
N SER A 44 -1.24 -11.22 6.10
CA SER A 44 -2.60 -11.27 6.67
C SER A 44 -3.60 -10.38 5.95
N ARG A 45 -3.11 -9.35 5.25
CA ARG A 45 -3.91 -8.30 4.60
C ARG A 45 -3.42 -8.11 3.16
N PRO A 46 -3.82 -8.98 2.22
CA PRO A 46 -3.30 -8.93 0.85
C PRO A 46 -3.67 -7.64 0.10
N TYR A 47 -4.73 -6.93 0.52
CA TYR A 47 -5.18 -5.68 -0.10
C TYR A 47 -4.20 -4.50 0.06
N ILE A 48 -3.18 -4.58 0.94
CA ILE A 48 -2.13 -3.56 1.06
C ILE A 48 -0.82 -3.93 0.35
N VAL A 49 -0.72 -5.12 -0.26
CA VAL A 49 0.51 -5.62 -0.89
C VAL A 49 1.02 -4.65 -1.94
N HIS A 50 0.15 -4.26 -2.88
CA HIS A 50 0.53 -3.38 -3.98
C HIS A 50 1.07 -2.03 -3.48
N ALA A 51 0.39 -1.40 -2.53
CA ALA A 51 0.79 -0.13 -1.96
C ALA A 51 2.13 -0.21 -1.22
N THR A 52 2.33 -1.30 -0.47
CA THR A 52 3.57 -1.56 0.27
C THR A 52 4.74 -1.79 -0.66
N CYS A 53 4.56 -2.63 -1.69
CA CYS A 53 5.59 -2.91 -2.69
C CYS A 53 6.01 -1.66 -3.46
N LEU A 54 5.05 -0.77 -3.78
CA LEU A 54 5.35 0.49 -4.47
C LEU A 54 6.17 1.43 -3.58
N CYS A 55 5.82 1.57 -2.29
CA CYS A 55 6.59 2.37 -1.34
C CYS A 55 8.01 1.81 -1.12
N ALA A 56 8.17 0.48 -1.10
CA ALA A 56 9.45 -0.17 -0.90
C ALA A 56 10.49 0.19 -1.99
N ARG A 57 10.06 0.57 -3.20
CA ARG A 57 10.99 0.99 -4.28
C ARG A 57 11.81 2.22 -3.93
N TYR A 58 11.30 3.07 -3.03
CA TYR A 58 11.94 4.33 -2.64
C TYR A 58 12.80 4.23 -1.37
N GLN A 59 13.04 3.02 -0.85
CA GLN A 59 13.82 2.80 0.38
C GLN A 59 15.25 3.35 0.32
N ALA A 60 15.89 3.35 -0.85
CA ALA A 60 17.27 3.83 -1.01
C ALA A 60 17.42 5.34 -0.77
N LYS A 61 16.38 6.13 -1.08
CA LYS A 61 16.34 7.58 -0.90
C LYS A 61 14.91 8.04 -0.62
N PRO A 62 14.40 7.81 0.61
CA PRO A 62 13.04 8.18 0.96
C PRO A 62 12.91 9.70 1.11
N THR A 63 11.77 10.23 0.71
CA THR A 63 11.43 11.66 0.81
C THR A 63 10.21 11.82 1.71
N GLU A 64 9.92 13.05 2.15
CA GLU A 64 8.72 13.32 2.97
C GLU A 64 7.43 12.85 2.30
N LYS A 65 7.30 13.00 0.98
CA LYS A 65 6.13 12.50 0.23
C LYS A 65 6.01 10.98 0.31
N HIS A 66 7.13 10.26 0.20
CA HIS A 66 7.15 8.81 0.38
C HIS A 66 6.72 8.43 1.79
N LEU A 67 7.12 9.21 2.81
CA LEU A 67 6.73 8.98 4.20
C LEU A 67 5.23 9.26 4.42
N GLU A 68 4.67 10.29 3.79
CA GLU A 68 3.23 10.59 3.85
C GLU A 68 2.38 9.45 3.29
N GLU A 69 2.76 8.85 2.16
CA GLU A 69 2.05 7.68 1.62
C GLU A 69 2.14 6.48 2.57
N VAL A 70 3.30 6.23 3.17
CA VAL A 70 3.43 5.17 4.19
C VAL A 70 2.52 5.45 5.39
N LYS A 71 2.45 6.70 5.87
CA LYS A 71 1.51 7.10 6.94
C LYS A 71 0.05 6.91 6.52
N ARG A 72 -0.29 7.19 5.26
CA ARG A 72 -1.63 6.95 4.70
C ARG A 72 -2.01 5.47 4.78
N ILE A 73 -1.11 4.57 4.42
CA ILE A 73 -1.34 3.12 4.56
C ILE A 73 -1.60 2.75 6.02
N PHE A 74 -0.82 3.28 6.97
CA PHE A 74 -1.08 3.06 8.40
C PHE A 74 -2.43 3.63 8.86
N CYS A 75 -2.86 4.79 8.34
CA CYS A 75 -4.16 5.36 8.67
C CYS A 75 -5.31 4.53 8.10
N TYR A 76 -5.17 4.02 6.88
CA TYR A 76 -6.10 3.08 6.27
C TYR A 76 -6.17 1.77 7.08
N LEU A 77 -5.03 1.23 7.50
CA LEU A 77 -4.98 0.06 8.38
C LEU A 77 -5.68 0.30 9.71
N ARG A 78 -5.51 1.50 10.30
CA ARG A 78 -6.20 1.91 11.54
C ARG A 78 -7.71 2.01 11.36
N GLY A 79 -8.17 2.58 10.24
CA GLY A 79 -9.59 2.68 9.89
C GLY A 79 -10.25 1.32 9.64
N THR A 80 -9.50 0.36 9.11
CA THR A 80 -9.96 -1.01 8.82
C THR A 80 -9.82 -1.98 9.99
N VAL A 81 -9.30 -1.56 11.16
CA VAL A 81 -9.20 -2.43 12.35
C VAL A 81 -10.57 -2.93 12.81
N ASN A 82 -11.61 -2.10 12.67
CA ASN A 82 -12.98 -2.45 13.08
C ASN A 82 -13.81 -3.12 11.96
N THR A 83 -13.28 -3.19 10.74
CA THR A 83 -13.93 -3.83 9.59
C THR A 83 -13.34 -5.23 9.38
N GLY A 84 -13.46 -6.07 10.40
CA GLY A 84 -13.15 -7.50 10.27
C GLY A 84 -14.31 -8.23 9.60
N LEU A 85 -14.04 -9.04 8.58
CA LEU A 85 -15.03 -9.99 8.05
C LEU A 85 -15.18 -11.14 9.06
N TRP A 86 -16.18 -11.07 9.92
CA TRP A 86 -16.52 -12.15 10.83
C TRP A 86 -17.39 -13.18 10.07
N CYS A 87 -16.76 -14.19 9.48
CA CYS A 87 -17.48 -15.37 9.00
C CYS A 87 -17.90 -16.22 10.20
N THR A 88 -19.08 -15.95 10.74
CA THR A 88 -19.77 -16.89 11.64
C THR A 88 -20.53 -17.90 10.78
N ASN A 89 -20.44 -19.18 11.11
CA ASN A 89 -21.09 -20.26 10.34
C ASN A 89 -22.61 -20.30 10.52
N ASP A 90 -23.21 -19.34 11.25
CA ASP A 90 -24.61 -19.34 11.59
C ASP A 90 -25.40 -18.28 10.81
N SER A 91 -26.14 -18.78 9.82
CA SER A 91 -27.36 -18.21 9.22
C SER A 91 -27.26 -16.90 8.42
N GLY A 92 -27.49 -17.02 7.11
CA GLY A 92 -28.21 -16.00 6.33
C GLY A 92 -27.43 -14.78 5.82
N PHE A 93 -26.10 -14.76 5.88
CA PHE A 93 -25.33 -13.65 5.30
C PHE A 93 -25.14 -13.84 3.78
N GLU A 94 -25.76 -12.97 2.99
CA GLU A 94 -25.49 -12.85 1.56
C GLU A 94 -24.14 -12.13 1.37
N LEU A 95 -23.07 -12.90 1.17
CA LEU A 95 -21.72 -12.39 0.96
C LEU A 95 -21.57 -11.88 -0.48
N THR A 96 -21.80 -10.59 -0.70
CA THR A 96 -21.52 -9.95 -2.00
C THR A 96 -20.03 -9.64 -2.11
N GLY A 97 -19.29 -10.50 -2.81
CA GLY A 97 -17.88 -10.31 -3.11
C GLY A 97 -17.67 -9.35 -4.28
N PHE A 98 -17.05 -8.20 -4.02
CA PHE A 98 -16.53 -7.33 -5.07
C PHE A 98 -15.05 -7.70 -5.32
N SER A 99 -14.74 -8.13 -6.54
CA SER A 99 -13.37 -8.39 -6.99
C SER A 99 -12.88 -7.17 -7.76
N ASP A 100 -11.94 -6.41 -7.19
CA ASP A 100 -11.22 -5.37 -7.92
C ASP A 100 -10.11 -6.02 -8.76
N ALA A 101 -10.46 -6.39 -9.99
CA ALA A 101 -9.55 -6.99 -10.95
C ALA A 101 -9.24 -5.99 -12.05
N ASP A 102 -8.42 -4.97 -11.77
CA ASP A 102 -7.79 -4.18 -12.83
C ASP A 102 -6.53 -3.47 -12.32
N TYR A 103 -5.37 -4.10 -12.53
CA TYR A 103 -4.16 -3.34 -12.91
C TYR A 103 -3.13 -4.21 -13.65
N ALA A 104 -3.57 -4.88 -14.72
CA ALA A 104 -2.65 -5.42 -15.72
C ALA A 104 -2.21 -4.29 -16.67
N GLY A 105 -1.22 -3.49 -16.24
CA GLY A 105 -0.69 -2.40 -17.06
C GLY A 105 0.53 -1.72 -16.45
N CYS A 106 1.68 -2.38 -16.47
CA CYS A 106 2.95 -1.73 -16.17
C CYS A 106 3.23 -0.66 -17.24
N LYS A 107 3.11 0.63 -16.90
CA LYS A 107 3.58 1.75 -17.74
C LYS A 107 5.04 2.13 -17.49
N ASP A 108 5.68 1.58 -16.45
CA ASP A 108 7.05 1.98 -16.04
C ASP A 108 8.15 1.25 -16.80
N THR A 109 7.84 0.15 -17.50
CA THR A 109 8.84 -0.58 -18.26
C THR A 109 8.32 -0.88 -19.66
N PHE A 110 8.87 -0.20 -20.66
CA PHE A 110 8.88 -0.65 -22.06
C PHE A 110 9.74 -1.94 -22.21
N LYS A 111 9.47 -2.96 -21.40
CA LYS A 111 10.11 -4.28 -21.52
C LYS A 111 9.06 -5.36 -21.25
N SER A 112 8.68 -6.03 -22.32
CA SER A 112 8.01 -7.33 -22.26
C SER A 112 9.03 -8.36 -21.76
N THR A 113 8.66 -9.16 -20.75
CA THR A 113 9.35 -10.43 -20.50
C THR A 113 8.89 -11.41 -21.57
N SER A 114 9.69 -11.58 -22.61
CA SER A 114 9.59 -12.74 -23.50
C SER A 114 9.92 -13.99 -22.68
N CYS A 115 8.95 -14.87 -22.51
CA CYS A 115 9.21 -16.23 -22.04
C CYS A 115 9.88 -17.02 -23.18
N GLU A 116 11.17 -17.29 -23.03
CA GLU A 116 11.86 -18.48 -23.55
C GLU A 116 12.38 -19.20 -22.28
N ALA A 117 12.25 -20.51 -22.08
CA ALA A 117 11.83 -21.64 -22.91
C ALA A 117 11.07 -22.66 -22.03
#